data_AF-A0A6L3VUQ7-F1
#
_entry.id   AF-A0A6L3VUQ7-F1
#
_cell.length_a   1.000
_cell.length_b   1.000
_cell.length_c   1.000
_cell.angle_alpha   90.00
_cell.angle_beta   90.00
_cell.angle_gamma   90.00
#
_symmetry.space_group_name_H-M   'P 1'
#
loop_
_entity.id
_entity.type
_entity.pdbx_description
1 polymer ?
#
loop_
_entity_poly.entity_id
_entity_poly.type
_entity_poly.pdbx_seq_one_letter_code
_entity_poly.pdbx_strand_id
1 'polypeptide(L)' 'MEVGRQPWIVYGVLRTADAVNPAPGLIWGAVLVGIVYTVLTAASVYVLRRMARDKPVPIAPQEQDVTGFTVV' A
#
# COMPACT_ATOMS: atom_id res chain seq x y z
N MET A 1 -13.97 -15.06 6.16
CA MET A 1 -15.14 -15.73 5.56
C MET A 1 -16.10 -14.65 5.06
N GLU A 2 -15.91 -14.14 3.84
CA GLU A 2 -16.74 -13.08 3.23
C GLU A 2 -17.34 -13.51 1.87
N VAL A 3 -16.91 -14.66 1.36
CA VAL A 3 -17.29 -15.22 0.05
C VAL A 3 -18.61 -16.02 0.09
N GLY A 4 -19.06 -16.48 1.26
CA GLY A 4 -20.18 -17.44 1.39
C GLY A 4 -21.58 -16.94 1.00
N ARG A 5 -21.73 -15.65 0.68
CA ARG A 5 -23.00 -15.02 0.29
C ARG A 5 -22.99 -14.42 -1.12
N GLN A 6 -21.85 -14.48 -1.82
CA GLN A 6 -21.83 -14.20 -3.26
C GLN A 6 -22.60 -15.34 -3.95
N PRO A 7 -23.61 -15.05 -4.78
CA PRO A 7 -23.69 -13.93 -5.73
C PRO A 7 -24.65 -12.80 -5.35
N TRP A 8 -25.16 -12.73 -4.11
CA TRP A 8 -26.23 -11.79 -3.74
C TRP A 8 -25.73 -10.64 -2.86
N ILE A 9 -26.02 -9.39 -3.26
CA ILE A 9 -25.89 -8.21 -2.40
C ILE A 9 -27.02 -8.25 -1.36
N VAL A 10 -28.26 -8.42 -1.86
CA VAL A 10 -29.46 -8.69 -1.05
C VAL A 10 -30.01 -10.04 -1.51
N TYR A 11 -30.11 -11.00 -0.60
CA TYR A 11 -30.53 -12.36 -0.91
C TYR A 11 -31.90 -12.37 -1.58
N GLY A 12 -31.99 -12.97 -2.78
CA GLY A 12 -33.22 -13.08 -3.55
C GLY A 12 -33.72 -11.80 -4.24
N VAL A 13 -33.05 -10.66 -4.06
CA VAL A 13 -33.50 -9.36 -4.60
C VAL A 13 -32.49 -8.75 -5.56
N LEU A 14 -31.19 -8.76 -5.23
CA LEU A 14 -30.15 -8.12 -6.05
C LEU A 14 -28.87 -8.94 -6.08
N ARG A 15 -28.44 -9.32 -7.29
CA ARG A 15 -27.15 -9.97 -7.51
C ARG A 15 -26.04 -8.96 -7.67
N THR A 16 -24.83 -9.35 -7.29
CA THR A 16 -23.62 -8.54 -7.48
C THR A 16 -23.37 -8.20 -8.95
N ALA A 17 -23.70 -9.10 -9.88
CA ALA A 17 -23.57 -8.89 -11.32
C ALA A 17 -24.54 -7.82 -11.87
N ASP A 18 -25.77 -7.77 -11.34
CA ASP A 18 -26.80 -6.83 -11.82
C ASP A 18 -26.57 -5.39 -11.31
N ALA A 19 -25.75 -5.23 -10.27
CA ALA A 19 -25.40 -3.93 -9.69
C ALA A 19 -24.15 -3.28 -10.34
N VAL A 20 -23.50 -3.95 -11.29
CA VAL A 20 -22.35 -3.39 -12.01
C VAL A 20 -22.86 -2.34 -12.99
N ASN A 21 -22.51 -1.08 -12.76
CA ASN A 21 -22.84 0.01 -13.67
C ASN A 21 -22.00 -0.12 -14.97
N PRO A 22 -22.60 -0.31 -16.15
CA PRO A 22 -21.89 -0.44 -17.41
C PRO A 22 -21.46 0.94 -17.96
N ALA A 23 -20.93 1.80 -17.11
CA ALA A 23 -20.45 3.12 -17.53
C ALA A 23 -19.22 2.96 -18.45
N PRO A 24 -19.31 3.38 -19.73
CA PRO A 24 -18.16 3.40 -20.62
C PRO A 24 -17.17 4.43 -20.09
N GLY A 25 -16.10 3.97 -19.44
CA GLY A 25 -15.10 4.85 -18.81
C GLY A 25 -14.60 4.38 -17.44
N LEU A 26 -15.36 3.53 -16.74
CA LEU A 26 -14.95 3.03 -15.42
C LEU A 26 -13.63 2.24 -15.48
N ILE A 27 -13.42 1.50 -16.58
CA ILE A 27 -12.18 0.75 -16.83
C ILE A 27 -10.98 1.71 -16.89
N TRP A 28 -11.11 2.88 -17.54
CA TRP A 28 -10.01 3.85 -17.62
C TRP A 28 -9.66 4.41 -16.24
N GLY A 29 -10.66 4.69 -15.40
CA GLY A 29 -10.44 5.09 -14.00
C GLY A 29 -9.76 3.99 -13.18
N ALA A 30 -10.22 2.75 -13.31
CA ALA A 30 -9.61 1.60 -12.63
C ALA A 30 -8.17 1.35 -13.07
N VAL A 31 -7.88 1.48 -14.37
CA VAL A 31 -6.53 1.35 -14.92
C VAL A 31 -5.63 2.48 -14.42
N LEU A 32 -6.11 3.74 -14.41
CA LEU A 32 -5.36 4.87 -13.90
C LEU A 32 -4.96 4.65 -12.43
N VAL A 33 -5.92 4.26 -11.59
CA VAL A 33 -5.64 3.93 -10.17
C VAL A 33 -4.65 2.78 -10.08
N GLY A 34 -4.84 1.71 -10.86
CA GLY A 34 -3.92 0.58 -10.92
C GLY A 34 -2.48 0.99 -11.27
N ILE A 35 -2.30 1.89 -12.23
CA ILE A 35 -0.99 2.44 -12.62
C ILE A 35 -0.37 3.22 -11.45
N VAL A 36 -1.13 4.12 -10.82
CA VAL A 36 -0.65 4.92 -9.68
C VAL A 36 -0.16 4.03 -8.55
N TYR A 37 -0.96 3.02 -8.16
CA TYR A 37 -0.57 2.07 -7.10
C TYR A 37 0.63 1.21 -7.49
N THR A 38 0.75 0.84 -8.76
CA THR A 38 1.92 0.10 -9.27
C THR A 38 3.19 0.95 -9.15
N VAL A 39 3.15 2.22 -9.56
CA VAL A 39 4.28 3.15 -9.45
C VAL A 39 4.66 3.39 -7.99
N LEU A 40 3.68 3.64 -7.13
CA LEU A 40 3.92 3.84 -5.68
C LEU A 40 4.58 2.60 -5.07
N THR A 41 4.06 1.41 -5.38
CA THR A 41 4.60 0.15 -4.88
C THR A 41 6.03 -0.06 -5.37
N ALA A 42 6.32 0.20 -6.65
CA ALA A 42 7.66 0.10 -7.20
C ALA A 42 8.64 1.08 -6.52
N ALA A 43 8.21 2.33 -6.31
CA ALA A 43 9.00 3.35 -5.61
C ALA A 43 9.27 2.95 -4.16
N SER A 44 8.25 2.50 -3.41
CA SER A 44 8.40 2.02 -2.03
C SER A 44 9.36 0.83 -1.95
N VAL A 45 9.21 -0.17 -2.82
CA VAL A 45 10.11 -1.32 -2.88
C VAL A 45 11.54 -0.89 -3.23
N TYR A 46 11.72 0.06 -4.14
CA TYR A 46 13.03 0.60 -4.49
C TYR A 46 13.68 1.29 -3.28
N VAL A 47 12.96 2.17 -2.59
CA VAL A 47 13.48 2.87 -1.39
C VAL A 47 13.84 1.89 -0.29
N LEU A 48 12.97 0.91 -0.01
CA LEU A 48 13.24 -0.12 1.01
C LEU A 48 14.45 -0.97 0.64
N ARG A 49 14.58 -1.39 -0.63
CA ARG A 49 15.75 -2.14 -1.10
C ARG A 49 17.03 -1.30 -1.04
N ARG A 50 16.93 0.00 -1.32
CA ARG A 50 18.03 0.94 -1.21
C ARG A 50 18.47 1.07 0.25
N MET A 51 17.55 1.37 1.17
CA MET A 51 17.83 1.48 2.60
C MET A 51 18.37 0.18 3.20
N ALA A 52 17.91 -0.98 2.74
CA ALA A 52 18.41 -2.27 3.20
C ALA A 52 19.83 -2.59 2.68
N ARG A 53 20.25 -1.96 1.58
CA ARG A 53 21.59 -2.15 0.98
C ARG A 53 22.58 -1.07 1.40
N ASP A 54 22.11 0.16 1.61
CA ASP A 54 22.90 1.26 2.16
C ASP A 54 23.11 1.02 3.67
N LYS A 55 24.37 0.88 4.10
CA LYS A 55 24.78 0.70 5.51
C LYS A 55 24.72 2.02 6.29
N PRO A 56 25.07 1.99 7.59
CA PRO A 56 24.20 2.42 8.70
C PRO A 56 23.79 3.89 8.59
N VAL A 57 22.57 4.17 9.06
CA VAL A 57 22.06 5.53 9.28
C VAL A 57 23.16 6.35 9.98
N PRO A 58 23.51 7.56 9.47
CA PRO A 58 24.39 8.46 10.18
C PRO A 58 23.85 8.65 11.59
N ILE A 59 24.64 8.26 12.61
CA ILE A 59 24.26 8.40 14.01
C ILE A 59 23.76 9.82 14.22
N ALA A 60 22.54 9.98 14.73
CA ALA A 60 22.00 11.31 14.95
C ALA A 60 22.95 12.05 15.93
N PRO A 61 23.20 13.36 15.76
CA PRO A 61 24.11 14.09 16.65
C PRO A 61 23.77 13.93 18.14
N GLN A 62 22.50 13.65 18.46
CA GLN A 62 21.99 13.38 19.81
C GLN A 62 22.51 12.06 20.41
N GLU A 63 22.75 11.03 19.61
CA GLU A 63 23.24 9.71 20.07
C GLU A 63 24.75 9.71 20.35
N GLN A 64 25.50 10.67 19.76
CA GLN A 64 26.93 10.85 20.02
C GLN A 64 27.19 11.43 21.42
N ASP A 65 26.30 12.29 21.93
CA ASP A 65 26.41 12.95 23.23
C ASP A 65 26.29 11.96 24.40
N VAL A 66 25.38 10.99 24.30
CA VAL A 66 25.12 9.99 25.35
C VAL A 66 26.28 9.00 25.50
N THR A 67 26.98 8.67 24.41
CA THR A 67 28.08 7.69 24.43
C THR A 67 29.38 8.29 24.98
N GLY A 68 29.52 9.62 24.98
CA GLY A 68 30.69 10.33 25.52
C GLY A 68 30.63 10.58 27.03
N PHE A 69 29.50 10.33 27.68
CA PHE A 69 29.32 10.59 29.10
C PHE A 69 29.77 9.37 29.93
N THR A 70 31.06 9.28 30.24
CA THR A 70 31.57 8.31 31.21
C THR A 70 31.02 8.67 32.59
N VAL A 71 30.04 7.89 33.07
CA VAL A 71 29.55 7.97 34.45
C VAL A 71 30.62 7.36 35.35
N VAL A 72 31.36 8.22 36.06
CA VAL A 72 32.18 7.84 37.22
C VAL A 72 31.28 7.60 38.42
#